data_AF-A0A7S1FLF3-F1
#
_entry.id   AF-A0A7S1FLF3-F1
#
_cell.length_a   1.000
_cell.length_b   1.000
_cell.length_c   1.000
_cell.angle_alpha   90.00
_cell.angle_beta   90.00
_cell.angle_gamma   90.00
#
_symmetry.space_group_name_H-M   'P 1'
#
loop_
_entity.id
_entity.type
_entity.pdbx_description
1 polymer ?
#
loop_
_entity_poly.entity_id
_entity_poly.type
_entity_poly.pdbx_seq_one_letter_code
_entity_poly.pdbx_strand_id
1 'polypeptide(L)'
;GALGGYKMLAHTRVDAKRNRLVACALAYQPWDQSTVLTFFEFDEEGKVLSKITHRLPAFVTHDWTITENYYVVPAATAVFDLTKLPALLSGGVTATDIFEIDATSPGTVLLIPRDGGDPVRAALHHLSPGTRPRGRGRERRGASLLLRPIPVRRGDGVRHTPTGVRSHAVVPRQRGTPVGTVEDRHDRASQ
;
A
#
# COMPACT_ATOMS: atom_id res chain seq x y z
N GLY A 1 13.05 3.83 -9.14
CA GLY A 1 13.24 3.12 -7.85
C GLY A 1 12.02 2.28 -7.53
N ALA A 2 12.12 1.35 -6.58
CA ALA A 2 11.05 0.41 -6.21
C ALA A 2 9.73 1.11 -5.77
N LEU A 3 9.81 2.39 -5.37
CA LEU A 3 8.68 3.22 -4.94
C LEU A 3 8.23 4.25 -5.98
N GLY A 4 8.74 4.18 -7.22
CA GLY A 4 8.38 5.15 -8.27
C GLY A 4 6.87 5.23 -8.48
N GLY A 5 6.31 6.44 -8.40
CA GLY A 5 4.89 6.72 -8.61
C GLY A 5 3.99 6.53 -7.39
N TYR A 6 4.51 6.08 -6.24
CA TYR A 6 3.73 5.97 -5.01
C TYR A 6 3.76 7.26 -4.18
N LYS A 7 2.59 7.67 -3.67
CA LYS A 7 2.45 8.74 -2.70
C LYS A 7 2.59 8.14 -1.30
N MET A 8 3.78 8.27 -0.71
CA MET A 8 4.09 7.65 0.58
C MET A 8 3.49 8.47 1.72
N LEU A 9 2.96 7.78 2.75
CA LEU A 9 2.72 8.40 4.04
C LEU A 9 4.06 8.74 4.70
N ALA A 10 4.11 9.83 5.45
CA ALA A 10 5.30 10.25 6.19
C ALA A 10 5.65 9.30 7.36
N HIS A 11 4.67 8.50 7.80
CA HIS A 11 4.81 7.58 8.92
C HIS A 11 5.29 6.22 8.44
N THR A 12 6.54 5.88 8.76
CA THR A 12 7.13 4.55 8.59
C THR A 12 7.24 3.83 9.94
N ARG A 13 7.42 2.51 9.92
CA ARG A 13 7.61 1.69 11.11
C ARG A 13 8.84 0.80 10.96
N VAL A 14 9.51 0.49 12.06
CA VAL A 14 10.58 -0.51 12.11
C VAL A 14 10.05 -1.74 12.83
N ASP A 15 10.08 -2.89 12.17
CA ASP A 15 9.80 -4.18 12.78
C ASP A 15 11.12 -4.81 13.22
N ALA A 16 11.51 -4.58 14.47
CA ALA A 16 12.77 -5.08 15.01
C ALA A 16 12.83 -6.62 15.07
N LYS A 17 11.68 -7.30 15.21
CA LYS A 17 11.63 -8.77 15.29
C LYS A 17 11.95 -9.41 13.94
N ARG A 18 11.51 -8.79 12.84
CA ARG A 18 11.75 -9.26 11.48
C ARG A 18 12.89 -8.55 10.76
N ASN A 19 13.47 -7.54 11.41
CA ASN A 19 14.45 -6.63 10.86
C ASN A 19 14.00 -5.97 9.55
N ARG A 20 12.85 -5.29 9.58
CA ARG A 20 12.24 -4.69 8.39
C ARG A 20 11.88 -3.23 8.60
N LEU A 21 12.12 -2.41 7.58
CA LEU A 21 11.45 -1.13 7.43
C LEU A 21 10.07 -1.37 6.80
N VAL A 22 9.03 -0.75 7.33
CA VAL A 22 7.66 -0.85 6.82
C VAL A 22 7.18 0.55 6.44
N ALA A 23 6.69 0.69 5.22
CA ALA A 23 6.13 1.94 4.72
C ALA A 23 4.73 1.71 4.13
N CYS A 24 3.93 2.76 4.08
CA CYS A 24 2.60 2.73 3.48
C CYS A 24 2.49 3.83 2.42
N ALA A 25 1.94 3.48 1.27
CA ALA A 25 1.51 4.43 0.25
C ALA A 25 0.00 4.55 0.24
N LEU A 26 -0.50 5.74 -0.09
CA LEU A 26 -1.91 6.05 -0.17
C LEU A 26 -2.25 6.61 -1.56
N ALA A 27 -3.23 5.99 -2.22
CA ALA A 27 -3.77 6.49 -3.47
C ALA A 27 -5.29 6.69 -3.34
N TYR A 28 -5.69 7.95 -3.16
CA TYR A 28 -7.10 8.34 -3.18
C TYR A 28 -7.63 8.32 -4.62
N GLN A 29 -8.81 7.73 -4.81
CA GLN A 29 -9.52 7.63 -6.09
C GLN A 29 -10.83 8.43 -5.98
N PRO A 30 -10.84 9.70 -6.40
CA PRO A 30 -11.98 10.61 -6.17
C PRO A 30 -13.26 10.17 -6.87
N TRP A 31 -13.16 9.56 -8.05
CA TRP A 31 -14.30 9.11 -8.84
C TRP A 31 -14.99 7.89 -8.22
N ASP A 32 -14.19 6.97 -7.67
CA ASP A 32 -14.68 5.75 -7.04
C ASP A 32 -15.05 5.97 -5.57
N GLN A 33 -14.81 7.18 -5.02
CA GLN A 33 -14.81 7.46 -3.59
C GLN A 33 -14.15 6.31 -2.82
N SER A 34 -12.93 5.96 -3.22
CA SER A 34 -12.18 4.86 -2.63
C SER A 34 -10.73 5.25 -2.40
N THR A 35 -10.04 4.48 -1.58
CA THR A 35 -8.64 4.69 -1.28
C THR A 35 -7.92 3.37 -1.29
N VAL A 36 -6.78 3.34 -1.96
CA VAL A 36 -5.91 2.17 -2.03
C VAL A 36 -4.71 2.43 -1.13
N LEU A 37 -4.54 1.55 -0.15
CA LEU A 37 -3.34 1.45 0.66
C LEU A 37 -2.40 0.42 0.05
N THR A 38 -1.10 0.71 0.01
CA THR A 38 -0.07 -0.25 -0.34
C THR A 38 1.01 -0.24 0.73
N PHE A 39 1.11 -1.33 1.48
CA PHE A 39 2.16 -1.56 2.46
C PHE A 39 3.35 -2.22 1.79
N PHE A 40 4.53 -1.70 2.07
CA PHE A 40 5.81 -2.23 1.63
C PHE A 40 6.62 -2.61 2.86
N GLU A 41 7.22 -3.79 2.84
CA GLU A 41 8.25 -4.17 3.81
C GLU A 41 9.58 -4.32 3.08
N PHE A 42 10.64 -3.75 3.64
CA PHE A 42 11.98 -3.75 3.08
C PHE A 42 12.95 -4.46 4.04
N ASP A 43 13.98 -5.10 3.48
CA ASP A 43 15.17 -5.48 4.25
C ASP A 43 16.08 -4.26 4.51
N GLU A 44 17.21 -4.49 5.18
CA GLU A 44 18.19 -3.45 5.53
C GLU A 44 18.84 -2.81 4.30
N GLU A 45 18.93 -3.56 3.19
CA GLU A 45 19.45 -3.08 1.91
C GLU A 45 18.42 -2.29 1.09
N GLY A 46 17.19 -2.15 1.60
CA GLY A 46 16.11 -1.40 0.96
C GLY A 46 15.42 -2.15 -0.19
N LYS A 47 15.60 -3.47 -0.29
CA LYS A 47 14.88 -4.32 -1.23
C LYS A 47 13.50 -4.67 -0.65
N VAL A 48 12.49 -4.61 -1.50
CA VAL A 48 11.11 -4.96 -1.13
C VAL A 48 11.00 -6.47 -0.91
N LEU A 49 10.67 -6.87 0.32
CA LEU A 49 10.38 -8.25 0.72
C LEU A 49 8.89 -8.59 0.62
N SER A 50 8.02 -7.61 0.90
CA SER A 50 6.57 -7.80 0.85
C SER A 50 5.87 -6.55 0.32
N LYS A 51 4.77 -6.78 -0.39
CA LYS A 51 3.88 -5.73 -0.90
C LYS A 51 2.43 -6.16 -0.75
N ILE A 52 1.71 -5.56 0.18
CA ILE A 52 0.29 -5.85 0.44
C ILE A 52 -0.55 -4.64 0.04
N THR A 53 -1.56 -4.87 -0.80
CA THR A 53 -2.46 -3.82 -1.27
C THR A 53 -3.87 -4.06 -0.73
N HIS A 54 -4.50 -3.02 -0.22
CA HIS A 54 -5.87 -3.09 0.25
C HIS A 54 -6.67 -1.86 -0.23
N ARG A 55 -7.88 -2.09 -0.74
CA ARG A 55 -8.80 -1.03 -1.19
C ARG A 55 -9.95 -0.91 -0.21
N LEU A 56 -10.29 0.31 0.14
CA LEU A 56 -11.36 0.65 1.07
C LEU A 56 -12.23 1.79 0.54
N PRO A 57 -13.45 1.98 1.09
CA PRO A 57 -14.21 3.21 0.89
C PRO A 57 -13.36 4.45 1.21
N ALA A 58 -13.70 5.60 0.61
CA ALA A 58 -12.96 6.84 0.75
C ALA A 58 -12.72 7.17 2.22
N PHE A 59 -11.45 7.29 2.57
CA PHE A 59 -11.01 7.68 3.89
C PHE A 59 -9.66 8.37 3.75
N VAL A 60 -9.40 9.32 4.63
CA VAL A 60 -8.08 9.91 4.77
C VAL A 60 -7.41 9.23 5.95
N THR A 61 -6.29 8.57 5.71
CA THR A 61 -5.39 8.14 6.79
C THR A 61 -4.09 8.88 6.69
N HIS A 62 -3.75 9.52 7.80
CA HIS A 62 -2.45 10.15 8.00
C HIS A 62 -1.47 9.15 8.63
N ASP A 63 -1.94 8.28 9.52
CA ASP A 63 -1.10 7.43 10.36
C ASP A 63 -1.69 6.03 10.55
N TRP A 64 -0.82 5.10 10.91
CA TRP A 64 -1.09 3.67 11.04
C TRP A 64 -0.06 3.04 11.97
N THR A 65 -0.26 1.79 12.40
CA THR A 65 0.75 1.08 13.18
C THR A 65 0.84 -0.39 12.76
N ILE A 66 1.80 -1.12 13.32
CA ILE A 66 1.98 -2.54 13.06
C ILE A 66 1.89 -3.34 14.35
N THR A 67 1.39 -4.56 14.20
CA THR A 67 1.59 -5.65 15.15
C THR A 67 2.42 -6.74 14.47
N GLU A 68 2.66 -7.84 15.18
CA GLU A 68 3.29 -9.00 14.58
C GLU A 68 2.54 -9.46 13.33
N ASN A 69 1.19 -9.46 13.33
CA ASN A 69 0.42 -10.09 12.25
C ASN A 69 -0.37 -9.10 11.38
N TYR A 70 -0.54 -7.86 11.81
CA TYR A 70 -1.44 -6.90 11.16
C TYR A 70 -0.81 -5.54 10.96
N TYR A 71 -1.13 -4.90 9.83
CA TYR A 71 -1.18 -3.44 9.74
C TYR A 71 -2.48 -2.97 10.40
N VAL A 72 -2.38 -1.97 11.27
CA VAL A 72 -3.49 -1.42 12.05
C VAL A 72 -3.74 0.00 11.58
N VAL A 73 -4.90 0.24 10.97
CA VAL A 73 -5.20 1.51 10.30
C VAL A 73 -6.48 2.11 10.88
N PRO A 74 -6.39 3.25 11.60
CA PRO A 74 -7.56 4.07 11.88
C PRO A 74 -8.17 4.55 10.56
N ALA A 75 -9.47 4.29 10.38
CA ALA A 75 -10.21 4.67 9.19
C ALA A 75 -11.52 5.37 9.58
N ALA A 76 -11.69 6.58 9.06
CA ALA A 76 -12.92 7.35 9.13
C ALA A 76 -13.33 7.71 7.72
N THR A 77 -14.59 7.46 7.37
CA THR A 77 -15.11 7.79 6.04
C THR A 77 -14.91 9.27 5.78
N ALA A 78 -14.30 9.59 4.66
CA ALA A 78 -14.09 10.96 4.22
C ALA A 78 -14.80 11.16 2.88
N VAL A 79 -15.49 12.29 2.75
CA VAL A 79 -16.10 12.74 1.52
C VAL A 79 -15.19 13.81 0.92
N PHE A 80 -14.98 13.72 -0.39
CA PHE A 80 -14.25 14.75 -1.12
C PHE A 80 -15.24 15.72 -1.73
N ASP A 81 -15.28 16.94 -1.20
CA ASP A 81 -16.18 17.98 -1.70
C ASP A 81 -15.57 18.65 -2.94
N LEU A 82 -15.87 18.07 -4.10
CA LEU A 82 -15.44 18.59 -5.39
C LEU A 82 -15.98 19.99 -5.69
N THR A 83 -17.04 20.45 -5.00
CA THR A 83 -17.58 21.80 -5.23
C THR A 83 -16.61 22.89 -4.74
N LYS A 84 -15.72 22.57 -3.81
CA LYS A 84 -14.67 23.47 -3.31
C LYS A 84 -13.41 23.49 -4.19
N LEU A 85 -13.35 22.70 -5.26
CA LEU A 85 -12.19 22.62 -6.14
C LEU A 85 -11.80 23.98 -6.76
N PRO A 86 -12.72 24.83 -7.25
CA PRO A 86 -12.36 26.15 -7.78
C PRO A 86 -11.73 27.06 -6.71
N ALA A 87 -12.25 27.01 -5.48
CA ALA A 87 -11.70 27.76 -4.35
C ALA A 87 -10.30 27.26 -3.97
N LEU A 88 -10.06 25.94 -4.03
CA LEU A 88 -8.74 25.37 -3.79
C LEU A 88 -7.74 25.83 -4.86
N LEU A 89 -8.12 25.75 -6.13
CA LEU A 89 -7.25 26.12 -7.25
C LEU A 89 -6.93 27.62 -7.29
N SER A 90 -7.82 28.46 -6.77
CA SER A 90 -7.60 29.91 -6.62
C SER A 90 -6.92 30.30 -5.31
N GLY A 91 -6.60 29.32 -4.43
CA GLY A 91 -5.97 29.58 -3.14
C GLY A 91 -6.92 30.16 -2.07
N GLY A 92 -8.23 30.15 -2.31
CA GLY A 92 -9.24 30.61 -1.36
C GLY A 92 -9.53 29.62 -0.22
N VAL A 93 -9.16 28.35 -0.39
CA VAL A 93 -9.22 27.32 0.66
C VAL A 93 -7.96 26.44 0.63
N THR A 94 -7.71 25.72 1.71
CA THR A 94 -6.62 24.76 1.83
C THR A 94 -7.02 23.39 1.28
N ALA A 95 -6.02 22.56 0.97
CA ALA A 95 -6.26 21.17 0.55
C ALA A 95 -6.91 20.31 1.64
N THR A 96 -6.98 20.76 2.89
CA THR A 96 -7.74 20.07 3.95
C THR A 96 -9.23 20.42 3.91
N ASP A 97 -9.61 21.60 3.41
CA ASP A 97 -11.02 22.05 3.39
C ASP A 97 -11.89 21.29 2.39
N ILE A 98 -11.26 20.63 1.41
CA ILE A 98 -11.92 19.75 0.41
C ILE A 98 -12.17 18.33 0.97
N PHE A 99 -11.61 17.98 2.14
CA PHE A 99 -11.88 16.73 2.82
C PHE A 99 -12.83 16.97 3.98
N GLU A 100 -13.97 16.30 3.96
CA GLU A 100 -14.92 16.31 5.08
C GLU A 100 -15.00 14.91 5.67
N ILE A 101 -14.80 14.78 6.99
CA ILE A 101 -15.02 13.51 7.68
C ILE A 101 -16.54 13.35 7.83
N ASP A 102 -17.08 12.24 7.34
CA ASP A 102 -18.49 11.90 7.54
C ASP A 102 -18.73 11.58 9.02
N ALA A 103 -19.28 12.55 9.73
CA ALA A 103 -19.61 12.45 11.15
C ALA A 103 -20.77 11.48 11.43
N THR A 104 -21.49 11.02 10.42
CA THR A 104 -22.58 10.04 10.56
C THR A 104 -22.09 8.60 10.49
N SER A 105 -20.89 8.37 9.94
CA SER A 105 -20.24 7.07 9.88
C SER A 105 -19.39 6.81 11.14
N PRO A 106 -19.44 5.60 11.72
CA PRO A 106 -18.58 5.26 12.85
C PRO A 106 -17.11 5.18 12.42
N GLY A 107 -16.23 5.71 13.27
CA GLY A 107 -14.79 5.45 13.14
C GLY A 107 -14.48 3.95 13.31
N THR A 108 -13.61 3.44 12.46
CA THR A 108 -13.18 2.03 12.47
C THR A 108 -11.67 1.93 12.64
N VAL A 109 -11.22 0.80 13.17
CA VAL A 109 -9.82 0.39 13.12
C VAL A 109 -9.73 -0.87 12.28
N LEU A 110 -8.97 -0.82 11.20
CA LEU A 110 -8.79 -1.92 10.28
C LEU A 110 -7.57 -2.73 10.67
N LEU A 111 -7.72 -4.05 10.65
CA LEU A 111 -6.67 -5.03 10.86
C LEU A 111 -6.42 -5.72 9.52
N ILE A 112 -5.36 -5.32 8.83
CA ILE A 112 -4.98 -5.83 7.51
C ILE A 112 -3.85 -6.84 7.72
N PRO A 113 -4.03 -8.13 7.37
CA PRO A 113 -3.00 -9.14 7.56
C PRO A 113 -1.72 -8.84 6.78
N ARG A 114 -0.57 -9.01 7.42
CA ARG A 114 0.75 -8.73 6.82
C ARG A 114 1.22 -9.80 5.83
N ASP A 115 0.67 -11.00 5.93
CA ASP A 115 0.92 -12.14 5.04
C ASP A 115 -0.02 -12.17 3.82
N GLY A 116 -1.08 -11.35 3.82
CA GLY A 116 -2.11 -11.33 2.78
C GLY A 116 -3.01 -12.57 2.72
N GLY A 117 -2.89 -13.49 3.69
CA GLY A 117 -3.63 -14.76 3.69
C GLY A 117 -5.01 -14.65 4.31
N ASP A 118 -5.14 -13.84 5.36
CA ASP A 118 -6.38 -13.67 6.13
C ASP A 118 -7.30 -12.58 5.56
N PRO A 119 -8.61 -12.62 5.88
CA PRO A 119 -9.51 -11.51 5.59
C PRO A 119 -9.21 -10.29 6.48
N VAL A 120 -9.40 -9.10 5.92
CA VAL A 120 -9.34 -7.85 6.69
C VAL A 120 -10.48 -7.79 7.69
N ARG A 121 -10.15 -7.42 8.93
CA ARG A 121 -11.12 -7.28 10.02
C ARG A 121 -11.28 -5.80 10.35
N ALA A 122 -12.49 -5.39 10.72
CA ALA A 122 -12.69 -4.07 11.30
C ALA A 122 -13.18 -4.17 12.73
N ALA A 123 -12.54 -3.39 13.57
CA ALA A 123 -12.97 -3.14 14.91
C ALA A 123 -13.72 -1.80 14.93
N LEU A 124 -15.02 -1.84 15.24
CA LEU A 124 -15.82 -0.63 15.38
C LEU A 124 -15.54 -0.01 16.73
N HIS A 125 -15.16 1.28 16.74
CA HIS A 125 -15.14 2.03 17.98
C HIS A 125 -16.57 2.51 18.25
N HIS A 126 -17.35 1.70 18.97
CA HIS A 126 -18.67 2.13 19.44
C HIS A 126 -18.44 3.20 20.52
N LEU A 127 -18.38 4.46 20.13
CA LEU A 127 -18.65 5.54 21.07
C LEU A 127 -20.15 5.46 21.36
N SER A 128 -20.52 4.99 22.55
CA SER A 128 -21.89 5.17 23.02
C SER A 128 -22.24 6.65 22.88
N PRO A 129 -23.42 7.02 22.36
CA PRO A 129 -23.87 8.41 22.34
C PRO A 129 -23.83 8.93 23.77
N GLY A 130 -22.82 9.74 24.07
CA GLY A 130 -22.59 10.28 25.40
C GLY A 130 -23.60 11.37 25.67
N THR A 131 -24.59 11.04 26.50
CA THR A 131 -25.16 11.95 27.49
C THR A 131 -24.06 12.86 28.04
N ARG A 132 -24.29 14.18 27.97
CA ARG A 132 -23.36 15.18 28.52
C ARG A 132 -22.94 14.79 29.95
N PRO A 133 -21.65 14.85 30.30
CA PRO A 133 -21.23 14.55 31.67
C PRO A 133 -21.74 15.65 32.59
N ARG A 134 -22.84 15.38 33.30
CA ARG A 134 -23.13 16.05 34.57
C ARG A 134 -22.46 15.26 35.68
N GLY A 135 -21.47 15.88 36.30
CA GLY A 135 -21.03 15.51 37.65
C GLY A 135 -19.87 14.51 37.73
N ARG A 136 -18.91 14.86 38.58
CA ARG A 136 -17.76 14.04 38.97
C ARG A 136 -18.21 12.65 39.44
N GLY A 137 -17.87 11.62 38.68
CA GLY A 137 -17.98 10.23 39.09
C GLY A 137 -17.03 9.39 38.26
N ARG A 138 -15.91 8.98 38.85
CA ARG A 138 -14.84 8.22 38.19
C ARG A 138 -15.28 6.76 38.07
N GLU A 139 -16.05 6.43 37.04
CA GLU A 139 -16.40 5.04 36.70
C GLU A 139 -15.72 4.67 35.38
N ARG A 140 -14.74 3.77 35.44
CA ARG A 140 -14.08 3.20 34.25
C ARG A 140 -15.02 2.15 33.66
N ARG A 141 -15.79 2.51 32.63
CA ARG A 141 -16.53 1.52 31.82
C ARG A 141 -15.63 1.01 30.71
N GLY A 142 -15.48 -0.32 30.63
CA GLY A 142 -14.68 -0.99 29.61
C GLY A 142 -15.28 -0.83 28.22
N ALA A 143 -14.46 -0.40 27.26
CA ALA A 143 -14.81 -0.43 25.86
C ALA A 143 -14.79 -1.89 25.38
N SER A 144 -15.92 -2.38 24.83
CA SER A 144 -15.99 -3.71 24.23
C SER A 144 -15.73 -3.60 22.72
N LEU A 145 -14.66 -4.24 22.25
CA LEU A 145 -14.25 -4.24 20.85
C LEU A 145 -14.99 -5.36 20.10
N LEU A 146 -15.92 -5.01 19.22
CA LEU A 146 -16.59 -5.97 18.34
C LEU A 146 -15.84 -6.04 17.00
N LEU A 147 -15.18 -7.17 16.75
CA LEU A 147 -14.55 -7.47 15.46
C LEU A 147 -15.61 -7.99 14.49
N ARG A 148 -15.78 -7.31 13.36
CA ARG A 148 -16.64 -7.78 12.27
C ARG A 148 -15.79 -7.93 11.00
N PRO A 149 -15.97 -9.01 10.21
CA PRO A 149 -15.40 -9.08 8.88
C PRO A 149 -16.05 -8.02 8.00
N ILE A 150 -15.25 -7.23 7.28
CA ILE A 150 -15.76 -6.33 6.24
C ILE A 150 -15.86 -7.10 4.93
N PRO A 151 -16.99 -7.03 4.19
CA PRO A 151 -17.05 -7.56 2.84
C PRO A 151 -16.07 -6.80 1.95
N VAL A 152 -14.97 -7.46 1.58
CA VAL A 152 -13.98 -6.95 0.64
C VAL A 152 -14.47 -7.24 -0.77
N ARG A 153 -14.68 -6.20 -1.58
CA ARG A 153 -14.70 -6.37 -3.04
C ARG A 153 -13.28 -6.77 -3.45
N ARG A 154 -13.07 -8.05 -3.78
CA ARG A 154 -11.82 -8.48 -4.44
C ARG A 154 -11.71 -7.67 -5.73
N GLY A 155 -10.74 -6.75 -5.77
CA GLY A 155 -10.29 -6.22 -7.04
C GLY A 155 -9.70 -7.39 -7.83
N ASP A 156 -10.09 -7.53 -9.09
CA ASP A 156 -9.62 -8.58 -9.97
C ASP A 156 -8.09 -8.59 -9.95
N GLY A 157 -7.55 -9.66 -9.35
CA GLY A 157 -6.12 -9.90 -9.37
C GLY A 157 -5.71 -10.17 -10.81
N VAL A 158 -5.10 -9.18 -11.44
CA VAL A 158 -4.30 -9.42 -12.65
C VAL A 158 -3.14 -10.31 -12.23
N ARG A 159 -3.30 -11.63 -12.47
CA ARG A 159 -2.17 -12.55 -12.51
C ARG A 159 -1.32 -12.12 -13.70
N HIS A 160 -0.16 -11.53 -13.44
CA HIS A 160 0.90 -11.51 -14.44
C HIS A 160 1.40 -12.94 -14.63
N THR A 161 0.88 -13.63 -15.64
CA THR A 161 1.62 -14.71 -16.29
C THR A 161 2.82 -14.10 -17.01
N PRO A 162 4.02 -14.71 -16.96
CA PRO A 162 5.11 -14.30 -17.81
C PRO A 162 4.81 -14.80 -19.21
N THR A 163 4.19 -13.97 -20.04
CA THR A 163 4.13 -14.20 -21.48
C THR A 163 5.52 -13.94 -22.04
N GLY A 164 6.20 -15.00 -22.43
CA GLY A 164 7.47 -14.94 -23.15
C GLY A 164 7.29 -14.17 -24.45
N VAL A 165 7.84 -12.96 -24.49
CA VAL A 165 8.04 -12.22 -25.74
C VAL A 165 9.35 -12.72 -26.33
N ARG A 166 9.25 -13.51 -27.41
CA ARG A 166 10.36 -13.75 -28.32
C ARG A 166 10.79 -12.42 -28.93
N SER A 167 11.93 -11.90 -28.51
CA SER A 167 12.62 -10.84 -29.22
C SER A 167 13.05 -11.39 -30.59
N HIS A 168 12.41 -10.90 -31.65
CA HIS A 168 12.95 -11.01 -33.00
C HIS A 168 14.21 -10.14 -33.07
N ALA A 169 15.38 -10.77 -32.90
CA ALA A 169 16.64 -10.17 -33.29
C ALA A 169 16.70 -10.11 -34.82
N VAL A 170 16.64 -8.90 -35.36
CA VAL A 170 16.99 -8.61 -36.75
C VAL A 170 18.51 -8.73 -36.87
N VAL A 171 18.97 -9.85 -37.43
CA VAL A 171 20.38 -10.06 -37.78
C VAL A 171 20.64 -9.42 -39.15
N PRO A 172 21.62 -8.51 -39.28
CA PRO A 172 22.04 -8.04 -40.59
C PRO A 172 22.85 -9.13 -41.32
N ARG A 173 22.47 -9.37 -42.58
CA ARG A 173 23.21 -10.23 -43.52
C ARG A 173 24.63 -9.70 -43.71
N GLN A 174 25.64 -10.48 -43.34
CA GLN A 174 26.96 -10.41 -43.98
C GLN A 174 27.13 -11.59 -44.92
N ARG A 175 27.42 -11.29 -46.19
CA ARG A 175 27.90 -12.22 -47.21
C ARG A 175 29.42 -12.23 -47.17
N GLY A 176 30.02 -13.41 -47.23
CA GLY A 176 31.46 -13.58 -47.43
C GLY A 176 31.88 -15.03 -47.18
N THR A 177 32.03 -15.79 -48.25
CA THR A 177 32.49 -17.18 -48.33
C THR A 177 33.99 -17.36 -47.98
N PRO A 178 34.46 -18.62 -47.80
CA PRO A 178 35.63 -18.95 -46.97
C PRO A 178 36.88 -19.37 -47.78
N VAL A 179 37.88 -19.80 -47.00
CA VAL A 179 39.01 -20.72 -47.30
C VAL A 179 40.38 -20.06 -47.40
N GLY A 180 41.25 -20.49 -46.48
CA GLY A 180 42.70 -20.29 -46.50
C GLY A 180 43.35 -21.14 -45.40
N THR A 181 43.70 -22.37 -45.74
CA THR A 181 44.59 -23.30 -45.02
C THR A 181 46.02 -22.78 -44.95
N VAL A 182 46.67 -22.85 -43.78
CA VAL A 182 48.12 -23.10 -43.54
C VAL A 182 48.18 -23.61 -42.08
N GLU A 183 48.56 -24.87 -41.78
CA GLU A 183 49.96 -25.29 -41.46
C GLU A 183 50.59 -24.40 -40.36
N ASP A 184 51.30 -24.87 -39.33
CA ASP A 184 51.90 -26.15 -39.01
C ASP A 184 52.40 -26.06 -37.55
N ARG A 185 52.61 -27.24 -36.94
CA ARG A 185 53.69 -27.58 -35.99
C ARG A 185 53.97 -26.83 -34.66
N HIS A 186 54.17 -27.73 -33.68
CA HIS A 186 55.17 -27.73 -32.60
C HIS A 186 55.02 -26.64 -31.51
N ASP A 187 55.24 -26.90 -30.22
CA ASP A 187 55.88 -28.02 -29.55
C ASP A 187 55.47 -28.03 -28.07
N ARG A 188 55.72 -29.18 -27.43
CA ARG A 188 56.26 -29.42 -26.07
C ARG A 188 56.43 -28.21 -25.13
N ALA A 189 56.37 -28.32 -23.80
CA ALA A 189 56.20 -29.40 -22.85
C ALA A 189 56.14 -28.74 -21.45
N SER A 190 55.56 -29.48 -20.50
CA SER A 190 55.96 -29.61 -19.10
C SER A 190 56.69 -28.46 -18.40
N GLN A 191 56.05 -27.90 -17.36
CA GLN A 191 56.46 -28.06 -15.96
C GLN A 191 55.30 -27.65 -15.04
#